data_AF-A0A4D4KYC8-F1
#
_entry.id   AF-A0A4D4KYC8-F1
#
_cell.length_a   1.000
_cell.length_b   1.000
_cell.length_c   1.000
_cell.angle_alpha   90.00
_cell.angle_beta   90.00
_cell.angle_gamma   90.00
#
_symmetry.space_group_name_H-M   'P 1'
#
loop_
_entity.id
_entity.type
_entity.pdbx_description
1 polymer ?
#
loop_
_entity_poly.entity_id
_entity_poly.type
_entity_poly.pdbx_seq_one_letter_code
_entity_poly.pdbx_strand_id
1 'polypeptide(L)'
;MHHRKDLGLLALRLGVGGVLVAHGAQKLFGWCGGDGLDRTAEAMEAMGFRPGRASAVAAGLGEAGGGLLLALGFATPAAGAAAAGTMAGRCR
;
A
#
# COMPACT_ATOMS: atom_id res chain seq x y z
N MET A 1 -26.81 -0.54 -13.19
CA MET A 1 -25.82 0.51 -12.86
C MET A 1 -24.76 0.07 -11.82
N HIS A 2 -24.73 -1.21 -11.41
CA HIS A 2 -23.75 -1.74 -10.44
C HIS A 2 -22.38 -2.03 -11.08
N HIS A 3 -22.35 -2.69 -12.25
CA HIS A 3 -21.11 -3.08 -12.91
C HIS A 3 -20.11 -1.95 -13.21
N ARG A 4 -20.58 -0.73 -13.54
CA ARG A 4 -19.66 0.41 -13.75
C ARG A 4 -18.97 0.85 -12.45
N LYS A 5 -19.66 0.76 -11.31
CA LYS A 5 -19.08 1.06 -9.99
C LYS A 5 -18.09 -0.03 -9.59
N ASP A 6 -18.42 -1.29 -9.82
CA ASP A 6 -17.52 -2.42 -9.54
C ASP A 6 -16.24 -2.34 -10.39
N LEU A 7 -16.36 -2.03 -11.69
CA LEU A 7 -15.24 -1.78 -12.59
C LEU A 7 -14.41 -0.56 -12.16
N GLY A 8 -15.06 0.52 -11.72
CA GLY A 8 -14.37 1.71 -11.22
C GLY A 8 -13.57 1.43 -9.94
N LEU A 9 -14.11 0.64 -9.03
CA LEU A 9 -13.42 0.22 -7.81
C LEU A 9 -12.26 -0.73 -8.12
N LEU A 10 -12.43 -1.65 -9.08
CA LEU A 10 -11.36 -2.52 -9.54
C LEU A 10 -10.21 -1.71 -10.18
N ALA A 11 -10.55 -0.76 -11.04
CA ALA A 11 -9.56 0.10 -11.69
C ALA A 11 -8.81 0.98 -10.68
N LEU A 12 -9.52 1.58 -9.72
CA LEU A 12 -8.91 2.36 -8.65
C LEU A 12 -7.95 1.51 -7.81
N ARG A 13 -8.39 0.30 -7.46
CA ARG A 13 -7.62 -0.65 -6.65
C ARG A 13 -6.34 -1.11 -7.34
N LEU A 14 -6.43 -1.49 -8.61
CA LEU A 14 -5.27 -1.90 -9.40
C LEU A 14 -4.33 -0.73 -9.68
N GLY A 15 -4.88 0.46 -9.96
CA GLY A 15 -4.11 1.67 -10.18
C GLY A 15 -3.32 2.08 -8.93
N VAL A 16 -4.00 2.32 -7.81
CA VAL A 16 -3.35 2.72 -6.56
C VAL A 16 -2.43 1.63 -6.04
N GLY A 17 -2.87 0.36 -6.08
CA GLY A 17 -2.07 -0.78 -5.62
C GLY A 17 -0.80 -0.96 -6.46
N GLY A 18 -0.92 -0.86 -7.79
CA GLY A 18 0.22 -0.95 -8.70
C GLY A 18 1.22 0.18 -8.49
N VAL A 19 0.76 1.42 -8.29
CA VAL A 19 1.64 2.56 -7.99
C VAL A 19 2.42 2.34 -6.69
N LEU A 20 1.75 1.87 -5.63
CA LEU A 20 2.41 1.58 -4.35
C LEU A 20 3.43 0.44 -4.47
N VAL A 21 3.13 -0.61 -5.25
CA VAL A 21 4.09 -1.68 -5.55
C VAL A 21 5.31 -1.15 -6.28
N ALA A 22 5.12 -0.33 -7.31
CA ALA A 22 6.21 0.27 -8.05
C ALA A 22 7.08 1.17 -7.15
N HIS A 23 6.44 1.97 -6.29
CA HIS A 23 7.16 2.88 -5.39
C HIS A 23 7.93 2.14 -4.29
N GLY A 24 7.32 1.11 -3.70
CA GLY A 24 8.01 0.24 -2.73
C GLY A 24 9.18 -0.52 -3.36
N ALA A 25 9.04 -0.97 -4.62
CA ALA A 25 10.12 -1.61 -5.36
C ALA A 25 11.26 -0.63 -5.71
N GLN A 26 10.95 0.63 -6.02
CA GLN A 26 11.95 1.70 -6.18
C GLN A 26 12.75 1.92 -4.90
N LYS A 27 12.08 1.94 -3.75
CA LYS A 27 12.73 2.14 -2.44
C LYS A 27 13.56 0.95 -1.98
N LEU A 28 13.07 -0.29 -2.17
CA LEU A 28 13.78 -1.49 -1.72
C LEU A 28 14.91 -1.92 -2.66
N PHE A 29 14.67 -1.86 -3.97
CA PHE A 29 15.53 -2.51 -4.97
C PHE A 29 16.10 -1.53 -6.00
N GLY A 30 15.72 -0.26 -5.99
CA GLY A 30 16.10 0.68 -7.05
C GLY A 30 15.50 0.33 -8.42
N TRP A 31 14.46 -0.51 -8.45
CA TRP A 31 13.81 -0.93 -9.71
C TRP A 31 13.24 0.30 -10.43
N CYS A 32 13.28 0.31 -11.77
CA CYS A 32 12.75 1.38 -12.62
C CYS A 32 13.51 2.70 -12.44
N GLY A 33 14.82 2.64 -12.20
CA GLY A 33 15.67 3.81 -12.00
C GLY A 33 15.43 4.52 -10.66
N GLY A 34 14.93 3.79 -9.66
CA GLY A 34 14.68 4.32 -8.33
C GLY A 34 15.97 4.53 -7.53
N ASP A 35 15.86 5.37 -6.50
CA ASP A 35 16.97 5.76 -5.61
C ASP A 35 17.63 4.59 -4.86
N GLY A 36 16.90 3.49 -4.69
CA GLY A 36 17.38 2.32 -3.96
C GLY A 36 17.39 2.52 -2.45
N LEU A 37 17.77 1.46 -1.74
CA LEU A 37 17.61 1.40 -0.29
C LEU A 37 18.47 2.43 0.45
N ASP A 38 19.71 2.65 -0.02
CA ASP A 38 20.67 3.51 0.68
C ASP A 38 20.31 4.99 0.57
N ARG A 39 19.93 5.49 -0.61
CA ARG A 39 19.38 6.85 -0.76
C ARG A 39 18.07 7.04 -0.01
N THR A 40 17.21 6.02 -0.01
CA THR A 40 15.95 6.08 0.76
C THR A 40 16.24 6.15 2.26
N ALA A 41 17.27 5.43 2.72
CA ALA A 41 17.74 5.49 4.10
C ALA A 41 18.27 6.88 4.44
N GLU A 42 19.13 7.46 3.59
CA GLU A 42 19.63 8.84 3.75
C GLU A 42 18.49 9.85 3.81
N ALA A 43 17.47 9.72 2.95
CA ALA A 43 16.29 10.57 2.97
C ALA A 43 15.49 10.42 4.27
N MET A 44 15.35 9.19 4.78
CA MET A 44 14.71 8.91 6.08
C MET A 44 15.49 9.54 7.24
N GLU A 45 16.83 9.45 7.22
CA GLU A 45 17.67 10.08 8.24
C GLU A 45 17.59 11.61 8.18
N ALA A 46 17.56 12.19 6.98
CA ALA A 46 17.36 13.63 6.77
C ALA A 46 15.99 14.11 7.28
N MET A 47 14.97 13.26 7.21
CA MET A 47 13.65 13.50 7.81
C MET A 47 13.62 13.25 9.34
N GLY A 48 14.73 12.80 9.94
CA GLY A 48 14.85 12.55 11.38
C GLY A 48 14.52 11.12 11.82
N PHE A 49 14.21 10.20 10.89
CA PHE A 49 14.01 8.79 11.22
C PHE A 49 15.36 8.09 11.38
N ARG A 50 15.68 7.67 12.61
CA ARG A 50 16.92 6.96 12.93
C ARG A 50 16.60 5.64 13.64
N PRO A 51 17.10 4.48 13.16
CA PRO A 51 18.00 4.31 12.01
C PRO A 51 17.27 4.36 10.66
N GLY A 52 17.74 5.19 9.73
CA GLY A 52 16.99 5.46 8.49
C GLY A 52 16.89 4.26 7.56
N ARG A 53 17.86 3.32 7.63
CA ARG A 53 17.82 2.07 6.87
C ARG A 53 16.67 1.17 7.29
N ALA A 54 16.36 1.08 8.59
CA ALA A 54 15.22 0.30 9.06
C ALA A 54 13.90 0.95 8.63
N SER A 55 13.82 2.29 8.72
CA SER A 55 12.66 3.06 8.25
C SER A 55 12.45 2.96 6.74
N ALA A 56 13.53 2.97 5.95
CA ALA A 56 13.47 2.80 4.50
C ALA A 56 13.01 1.40 4.10
N VAL A 57 13.51 0.35 4.77
CA VAL A 57 13.04 -1.02 4.60
C VAL A 57 11.56 -1.14 4.97
N ALA A 58 11.16 -0.60 6.13
CA ALA A 58 9.77 -0.64 6.59
C ALA A 58 8.82 0.12 5.65
N ALA A 59 9.23 1.29 5.15
CA ALA A 59 8.47 2.07 4.19
C ALA A 59 8.34 1.33 2.84
N GLY A 60 9.44 0.79 2.32
CA GLY A 60 9.44 0.05 1.07
C GLY A 60 8.63 -1.25 1.13
N LEU A 61 8.73 -2.02 2.22
CA LEU A 61 7.89 -3.20 2.47
C LEU A 61 6.43 -2.84 2.69
N GLY A 62 6.15 -1.74 3.40
CA GLY A 62 4.79 -1.26 3.64
C GLY A 62 4.11 -0.83 2.34
N GLU A 63 4.82 -0.12 1.48
CA GLU A 63 4.31 0.30 0.17
C GLU A 63 4.17 -0.87 -0.80
N ALA A 64 5.18 -1.74 -0.91
CA ALA A 64 5.12 -2.89 -1.80
C ALA A 64 4.09 -3.94 -1.34
N GLY A 65 4.14 -4.31 -0.06
CA GLY A 65 3.23 -5.27 0.53
C GLY A 65 1.80 -4.73 0.64
N GLY A 66 1.64 -3.49 1.11
CA GLY A 66 0.34 -2.81 1.19
C GLY A 66 -0.27 -2.58 -0.19
N GLY A 67 0.54 -2.17 -1.16
CA GLY A 67 0.13 -2.03 -2.56
C GLY A 67 -0.31 -3.35 -3.19
N LEU A 68 0.39 -4.46 -2.90
CA LEU A 68 0.01 -5.79 -3.39
C LEU A 68 -1.29 -6.28 -2.73
N LEU A 69 -1.45 -6.11 -1.42
CA LEU A 69 -2.69 -6.42 -0.71
C LEU A 69 -3.86 -5.57 -1.19
N LEU A 70 -3.60 -4.29 -1.49
CA LEU A 70 -4.56 -3.41 -2.09
C LEU A 70 -4.91 -3.90 -3.49
N ALA A 71 -3.96 -4.18 -4.38
CA ALA A 71 -4.21 -4.63 -5.74
C ALA A 71 -4.99 -5.96 -5.79
N LEU A 72 -4.61 -6.94 -4.96
CA LEU A 72 -5.10 -8.32 -5.06
C LEU A 72 -6.54 -8.54 -4.65
N GLY A 73 -7.03 -7.84 -3.63
CA GLY A 73 -8.30 -8.28 -3.05
C GLY A 73 -8.41 -8.01 -1.58
N PHE A 74 -7.32 -8.27 -0.88
CA PHE A 74 -7.36 -8.73 0.50
C PHE A 74 -7.76 -7.66 1.53
N ALA A 75 -7.55 -6.38 1.25
CA ALA A 75 -8.08 -5.30 2.10
C ALA A 75 -9.62 -5.15 2.02
N THR A 76 -10.25 -5.70 0.99
CA THR A 76 -11.69 -5.51 0.70
C THR A 76 -12.61 -6.51 1.39
N PRO A 77 -12.27 -7.81 1.58
CA PRO A 77 -13.02 -8.65 2.48
C PRO A 77 -12.88 -8.19 3.94
N ALA A 78 -11.73 -7.65 4.36
CA ALA A 78 -11.56 -7.05 5.69
C ALA A 78 -12.42 -5.79 5.87
N ALA A 79 -12.44 -4.88 4.89
CA ALA A 79 -13.33 -3.73 4.89
C ALA A 79 -14.82 -4.14 4.83
N GLY A 80 -15.15 -5.20 4.07
CA GLY A 80 -16.48 -5.79 4.00
C GLY A 80 -16.91 -6.41 5.33
N ALA A 81 -16.02 -7.13 6.00
CA ALA A 81 -16.25 -7.70 7.33
C ALA A 81 -16.40 -6.61 8.41
N ALA A 82 -15.61 -5.55 8.35
CA ALA A 82 -15.76 -4.39 9.23
C ALA A 82 -17.11 -3.70 9.01
N ALA A 83 -17.51 -3.47 7.75
CA ALA A 83 -18.81 -2.90 7.42
C ALA A 83 -19.97 -3.81 7.90
N ALA A 84 -19.90 -5.12 7.64
CA ALA A 84 -20.87 -6.09 8.12
C ALA A 84 -20.94 -6.14 9.66
N GLY A 85 -19.80 -6.07 10.35
CA GLY A 85 -19.72 -6.01 11.81
C GLY A 85 -20.39 -4.75 12.38
N THR A 86 -20.20 -3.58 11.75
CA THR A 86 -20.89 -2.35 12.19
C THR A 86 -22.40 -2.37 11.92
N MET A 87 -22.85 -3.07 10.88
CA MET A 87 -24.27 -3.26 10.61
C MET A 87 -24.90 -4.27 11.57
N ALA A 88 -24.18 -5.33 11.93
CA ALA A 88 -24.62 -6.34 12.90
C ALA A 88 -24.63 -5.78 14.34
N GLY A 89 -23.68 -4.92 14.70
CA GLY A 89 -23.63 -4.27 16.02
C GLY A 89 -24.74 -3.23 16.26
N ARG A 90 -25.46 -2.81 15.22
CA ARG A 90 -26.50 -1.77 15.29
C ARG A 90 -27.92 -2.29 15.52
N CYS A 91 -28.09 -3.60 15.71
CA CYS A 91 -29.36 -4.23 16.06
C CYS A 91 -29.46 -4.64 17.55
N ARG A 92 -28.83 -3.88 18.45
CA ARG A 92 -29.09 -3.96 19.89
C ARG A 92 -29.71 -2.66 20.39
#